data_AF-A0A6A8V6Q9-F1
#
_entry.id   AF-A0A6A8V6Q9-F1
#
_cell.length_a   1.000
_cell.length_b   1.000
_cell.length_c   1.000
_cell.angle_alpha   90.00
_cell.angle_beta   90.00
_cell.angle_gamma   90.00
#
_symmetry.space_group_name_H-M   'P 1'
#
loop_
_entity.id
_entity.type
_entity.pdbx_description
1 polymer ?
#
loop_
_entity_poly.entity_id
_entity_poly.type
_entity_poly.pdbx_seq_one_letter_code
_entity_poly.pdbx_strand_id
1 'polypeptide(L)'
;MNQSQSNLKLAERGALISIVAYLILSAAKLATGHLLHSSSLVADGFNNLSDIISNVALLIGIRMARQPADRDHRFGHWKIEDLASLVTSIIMFYVGFDVLRDTIQKILSRETTVIDPLGAIVGVGSALVMFAVYLYNRTLAKKAQSKALKAAAKDNLSDVVTSLGTSVAIGASALNYPIVDQLVAIVITFFILKTAYDIFIESSFSLSDGFDESLLDKYKAAILELPKVSRVKSQRGRTYGSNIYLDVVIEMNPDLSVYESHAITEEVEGLLKKQFGVFDIDVHVEPSSIPEDELIENVEKKLLTYEKRLYAKQEFDTLLADNYTLIDDTGHQHHKAELIEALASDQVQFQNFELESISQKTKLIRYELDGQIHTSLWRRHEHWQKVFHQITSKQEK
;
A
#
# COMPACT_ATOMS: atom_id res chain seq x y z
N MET A 1 -14.89 -3.39 7.22
CA MET A 1 -15.92 -3.53 6.16
C MET A 1 -16.83 -2.29 5.98
N ASN A 2 -17.36 -1.66 7.04
CA ASN A 2 -18.35 -0.57 6.89
C ASN A 2 -17.84 0.70 6.18
N GLN A 3 -16.55 1.06 6.34
CA GLN A 3 -16.03 2.33 5.80
C GLN A 3 -15.85 2.30 4.28
N SER A 4 -15.22 1.27 3.70
CA SER A 4 -15.05 1.16 2.23
C SER A 4 -16.39 1.06 1.49
N GLN A 5 -17.38 0.35 2.05
CA GLN A 5 -18.73 0.31 1.48
C GLN A 5 -19.48 1.64 1.59
N SER A 6 -19.30 2.36 2.71
CA SER A 6 -19.83 3.72 2.87
C SER A 6 -19.20 4.68 1.86
N ASN A 7 -17.90 4.55 1.61
CA ASN A 7 -17.19 5.32 0.60
C ASN A 7 -17.73 5.08 -0.82
N LEU A 8 -18.00 3.83 -1.20
CA LEU A 8 -18.63 3.55 -2.49
C LEU A 8 -20.07 4.09 -2.58
N LYS A 9 -20.84 4.11 -1.48
CA LYS A 9 -22.16 4.77 -1.46
C LYS A 9 -22.05 6.29 -1.66
N LEU A 10 -21.01 6.91 -1.10
CA LEU A 10 -20.70 8.31 -1.36
C LEU A 10 -20.32 8.52 -2.83
N ALA A 11 -19.48 7.65 -3.39
CA ALA A 11 -19.11 7.67 -4.81
C ALA A 11 -20.34 7.57 -5.73
N GLU A 12 -21.26 6.64 -5.42
CA GLU A 12 -22.53 6.44 -6.14
C GLU A 12 -23.38 7.73 -6.17
N ARG A 13 -23.48 8.43 -5.05
CA ARG A 13 -24.22 9.71 -4.97
C ARG A 13 -23.63 10.76 -5.89
N GLY A 14 -22.30 10.87 -5.97
CA GLY A 14 -21.64 11.82 -6.86
C GLY A 14 -21.89 11.52 -8.33
N ALA A 15 -21.82 10.24 -8.72
CA ALA A 15 -22.14 9.80 -10.08
C ALA A 15 -23.61 10.09 -10.44
N LEU A 16 -24.55 9.83 -9.53
CA LEU A 16 -25.97 10.15 -9.74
C LEU A 16 -26.21 11.64 -9.93
N ILE A 17 -25.54 12.49 -9.15
CA ILE A 17 -25.64 13.95 -9.29
C ILE A 17 -25.12 14.40 -10.66
N SER A 18 -23.99 13.85 -11.12
CA SER A 18 -23.49 14.10 -12.48
C SER A 18 -24.52 13.71 -13.53
N ILE A 19 -25.07 12.48 -13.47
CA ILE A 19 -26.08 12.01 -14.44
C ILE A 19 -27.29 12.94 -14.51
N VAL A 20 -27.82 13.34 -13.35
CA VAL A 20 -28.98 14.25 -13.29
C VAL A 20 -28.63 15.62 -13.88
N ALA A 21 -27.46 16.17 -13.55
CA ALA A 21 -27.00 17.43 -14.12
C ALA A 21 -26.84 17.36 -15.64
N TYR A 22 -26.19 16.32 -16.16
CA TYR A 22 -26.04 16.10 -17.60
C TYR A 22 -27.38 15.92 -18.31
N LEU A 23 -28.35 15.20 -17.71
CA LEU A 23 -29.70 15.06 -18.28
C LEU A 23 -30.41 16.41 -18.41
N ILE A 24 -30.36 17.23 -17.36
CA ILE A 24 -30.98 18.55 -17.36
C ILE A 24 -30.29 19.46 -18.39
N LEU A 25 -28.95 19.48 -18.42
CA LEU A 25 -28.18 20.33 -19.33
C LEU A 25 -28.33 19.90 -20.79
N SER A 26 -28.26 18.59 -21.09
CA SER A 26 -28.46 18.07 -22.43
C SER A 26 -29.87 18.39 -22.95
N ALA A 27 -30.91 18.17 -22.14
CA ALA A 27 -32.28 18.52 -22.51
C ALA A 27 -32.45 20.03 -22.75
N ALA A 28 -31.88 20.87 -21.89
CA ALA A 28 -31.91 22.32 -22.04
C ALA A 28 -31.19 22.77 -23.32
N LYS A 29 -29.93 22.33 -23.52
CA LYS A 29 -29.10 22.65 -24.70
C LYS A 29 -29.78 22.21 -25.99
N LEU A 30 -30.28 20.98 -26.09
CA LEU A 30 -30.97 20.47 -27.29
C LEU A 30 -32.25 21.25 -27.58
N ALA A 31 -33.09 21.50 -26.57
CA ALA A 31 -34.32 22.27 -26.74
C ALA A 31 -34.02 23.70 -27.23
N THR A 32 -33.10 24.41 -26.56
CA THR A 32 -32.69 25.76 -26.97
C THR A 32 -31.97 25.75 -28.32
N GLY A 33 -31.17 24.73 -28.62
CA GLY A 33 -30.44 24.60 -29.87
C GLY A 33 -31.37 24.44 -31.07
N HIS A 34 -32.45 23.65 -30.93
CA HIS A 34 -33.48 23.54 -31.96
C HIS A 34 -34.33 24.80 -32.11
N LEU A 35 -34.73 25.44 -31.00
CA LEU A 35 -35.49 26.70 -31.05
C LEU A 35 -34.68 27.82 -31.71
N LEU A 36 -33.39 27.93 -31.36
CA LEU A 36 -32.48 28.96 -31.83
C LEU A 36 -31.76 28.58 -33.14
N HIS A 37 -32.07 27.42 -33.72
CA HIS A 37 -31.42 26.90 -34.94
C HIS A 37 -29.88 26.89 -34.85
N SER A 38 -29.35 26.65 -33.64
CA SER A 38 -27.92 26.68 -33.35
C SER A 38 -27.31 25.28 -33.41
N SER A 39 -26.64 24.97 -34.51
CA SER A 39 -25.97 23.68 -34.71
C SER A 39 -24.86 23.42 -33.67
N SER A 40 -24.19 24.47 -33.19
CA SER A 40 -23.14 24.37 -32.16
C SER A 40 -23.72 23.94 -30.80
N LEU A 41 -24.86 24.53 -30.41
CA LEU A 41 -25.52 24.18 -29.14
C LEU A 41 -26.18 22.80 -29.16
N VAL A 42 -26.69 22.37 -30.33
CA VAL A 42 -27.20 21.02 -30.53
C VAL A 42 -26.08 19.99 -30.41
N ALA A 43 -24.92 20.23 -31.03
CA ALA A 43 -23.76 19.35 -30.94
C ALA A 43 -23.25 19.22 -29.49
N ASP A 44 -23.17 20.35 -28.78
CA ASP A 44 -22.82 20.37 -27.34
C ASP A 44 -23.85 19.62 -26.48
N GLY A 45 -25.14 19.71 -26.81
CA GLY A 45 -26.21 18.91 -26.17
C GLY A 45 -26.07 17.40 -26.37
N PHE A 46 -25.64 16.96 -27.56
CA PHE A 46 -25.33 15.54 -27.84
C PHE A 46 -24.02 15.08 -27.19
N ASN A 47 -23.02 15.97 -27.04
CA ASN A 47 -21.81 15.66 -26.27
C ASN A 47 -22.15 15.31 -24.82
N ASN A 48 -22.94 16.17 -24.15
CA ASN A 48 -23.45 15.90 -22.80
C ASN A 48 -24.28 14.60 -22.70
N LEU A 49 -24.85 14.09 -23.81
CA LEU A 49 -25.54 12.80 -23.84
C LEU A 49 -24.56 11.61 -23.79
N SER A 50 -23.42 11.72 -24.48
CA SER A 50 -22.34 10.73 -24.38
C SER A 50 -21.79 10.64 -22.95
N ASP A 51 -21.71 11.78 -22.25
CA ASP A 51 -21.26 11.83 -20.85
C ASP A 51 -22.25 11.15 -19.89
N ILE A 52 -23.56 11.17 -20.21
CA ILE A 52 -24.55 10.38 -19.46
C ILE A 52 -24.22 8.89 -19.57
N ILE A 53 -23.92 8.41 -20.77
CA ILE A 53 -23.59 6.98 -21.00
C ILE A 53 -22.34 6.60 -20.21
N SER A 54 -21.29 7.43 -20.27
CA SER A 54 -20.07 7.27 -19.49
C SER A 54 -20.34 7.21 -17.98
N ASN A 55 -21.13 8.14 -17.45
CA ASN A 55 -21.46 8.17 -16.02
C ASN A 55 -22.38 7.01 -15.59
N VAL A 56 -23.25 6.52 -16.48
CA VAL A 56 -24.06 5.30 -16.24
C VAL A 56 -23.16 4.06 -16.17
N ALA A 57 -22.21 3.91 -17.10
CA ALA A 57 -21.24 2.83 -17.06
C ALA A 57 -20.43 2.86 -15.76
N LEU A 58 -19.99 4.04 -15.34
CA LEU A 58 -19.31 4.26 -14.06
C LEU A 58 -20.18 3.88 -12.86
N LEU A 59 -21.45 4.29 -12.85
CA LEU A 59 -22.41 3.98 -11.79
C LEU A 59 -22.63 2.48 -11.64
N ILE A 60 -22.77 1.77 -12.77
CA ILE A 60 -22.87 0.30 -12.79
C ILE A 60 -21.59 -0.30 -12.20
N GLY A 61 -20.43 0.19 -12.63
CA GLY A 61 -19.13 -0.23 -12.11
C GLY A 61 -19.00 -0.09 -10.59
N ILE A 62 -19.36 1.07 -10.04
CA ILE A 62 -19.36 1.33 -8.59
C ILE A 62 -20.32 0.39 -7.86
N ARG A 63 -21.50 0.12 -8.42
CA ARG A 63 -22.47 -0.82 -7.83
C ARG A 63 -21.96 -2.25 -7.81
N MET A 64 -21.33 -2.69 -8.88
CA MET A 64 -20.69 -4.01 -8.95
C MET A 64 -19.50 -4.10 -7.99
N ALA A 65 -18.66 -3.07 -7.92
CA ALA A 65 -17.52 -3.02 -7.01
C ALA A 65 -17.90 -3.10 -5.53
N ARG A 66 -19.13 -2.67 -5.17
CA ARG A 66 -19.67 -2.76 -3.80
C ARG A 66 -20.09 -4.17 -3.41
N GLN A 67 -20.19 -5.11 -4.35
CA GLN A 67 -20.58 -6.47 -4.01
C GLN A 67 -19.52 -7.09 -3.07
N PRO A 68 -19.96 -7.75 -1.98
CA PRO A 68 -19.05 -8.40 -1.07
C PRO A 68 -18.26 -9.51 -1.77
N ALA A 69 -17.22 -10.02 -1.11
CA ALA A 69 -16.51 -11.20 -1.58
C ALA A 69 -17.45 -12.40 -1.73
N ASP A 70 -17.30 -13.12 -2.82
CA ASP A 70 -18.02 -14.36 -3.10
C ASP A 70 -17.02 -15.50 -3.39
N ARG A 71 -17.52 -16.64 -3.91
CA ARG A 71 -16.68 -17.83 -4.14
C ARG A 71 -15.65 -17.61 -5.25
N ASP A 72 -16.02 -16.84 -6.28
CA ASP A 72 -15.20 -16.59 -7.47
C ASP A 72 -14.31 -15.35 -7.28
N HIS A 73 -14.70 -14.44 -6.38
CA HIS A 73 -13.99 -13.20 -6.04
C HIS A 73 -13.73 -13.12 -4.53
N ARG A 74 -12.76 -13.88 -4.05
CA ARG A 74 -12.38 -13.97 -2.61
C ARG A 74 -11.91 -12.65 -2.01
N PHE A 75 -11.29 -11.79 -2.81
CA PHE A 75 -10.84 -10.46 -2.41
C PHE A 75 -11.93 -9.38 -2.59
N GLY A 76 -13.12 -9.76 -3.05
CA GLY A 76 -14.20 -8.83 -3.39
C GLY A 76 -14.10 -8.27 -4.81
N HIS A 77 -15.07 -7.43 -5.16
CA HIS A 77 -15.27 -6.92 -6.51
C HIS A 77 -14.62 -5.55 -6.76
N TRP A 78 -13.77 -5.08 -5.85
CA TRP A 78 -13.24 -3.70 -5.84
C TRP A 78 -12.53 -3.30 -7.14
N LYS A 79 -11.83 -4.24 -7.83
CA LYS A 79 -11.17 -3.98 -9.12
C LYS A 79 -12.12 -3.56 -10.24
N ILE A 80 -13.42 -3.84 -10.10
CA ILE A 80 -14.44 -3.40 -11.07
C ILE A 80 -14.53 -1.87 -11.13
N GLU A 81 -14.19 -1.16 -10.05
CA GLU A 81 -14.13 0.31 -10.05
C GLU A 81 -13.06 0.82 -11.03
N ASP A 82 -11.88 0.21 -11.02
CA ASP A 82 -10.78 0.56 -11.93
C ASP A 82 -11.13 0.17 -13.38
N LEU A 83 -11.77 -0.98 -13.57
CA LEU A 83 -12.27 -1.41 -14.87
C LEU A 83 -13.32 -0.45 -15.45
N ALA A 84 -14.26 0.01 -14.62
CA ALA A 84 -15.27 0.98 -15.06
C ALA A 84 -14.63 2.34 -15.43
N SER A 85 -13.60 2.74 -14.69
CA SER A 85 -12.80 3.95 -15.01
C SER A 85 -12.07 3.79 -16.35
N LEU A 86 -11.51 2.61 -16.63
CA LEU A 86 -10.88 2.28 -17.90
C LEU A 86 -11.87 2.27 -19.06
N VAL A 87 -13.06 1.69 -18.90
CA VAL A 87 -14.11 1.71 -19.92
C VAL A 87 -14.55 3.15 -20.21
N THR A 88 -14.71 3.96 -19.15
CA THR A 88 -15.07 5.37 -19.27
C THR A 88 -14.03 6.15 -20.08
N SER A 89 -12.73 5.93 -19.83
CA SER A 89 -11.68 6.62 -20.61
C SER A 89 -11.65 6.21 -22.08
N ILE A 90 -11.99 4.96 -22.41
CA ILE A 90 -12.13 4.51 -23.80
C ILE A 90 -13.30 5.21 -24.50
N ILE A 91 -14.44 5.38 -23.82
CA ILE A 91 -15.57 6.15 -24.34
C ILE A 91 -15.16 7.61 -24.55
N MET A 92 -14.45 8.22 -23.59
CA MET A 92 -13.94 9.59 -23.72
C MET A 92 -12.95 9.74 -24.88
N PHE A 93 -12.10 8.75 -25.15
CA PHE A 93 -11.23 8.77 -26.32
C PHE A 93 -12.04 8.78 -27.61
N TYR A 94 -13.05 7.91 -27.72
CA TYR A 94 -13.92 7.86 -28.88
C TYR A 94 -14.58 9.22 -29.14
N VAL A 95 -15.19 9.83 -28.11
CA VAL A 95 -15.80 11.16 -28.18
C VAL A 95 -14.76 12.22 -28.57
N GLY A 96 -13.58 12.21 -27.93
CA GLY A 96 -12.51 13.15 -28.24
C GLY A 96 -12.01 13.05 -29.69
N PHE A 97 -11.90 11.84 -30.25
CA PHE A 97 -11.54 11.64 -31.66
C PHE A 97 -12.65 12.05 -32.63
N ASP A 98 -13.91 11.85 -32.26
CA ASP A 98 -15.05 12.28 -33.05
C ASP A 98 -15.13 13.81 -33.14
N VAL A 99 -14.98 14.50 -32.00
CA VAL A 99 -14.88 15.97 -31.94
C VAL A 99 -13.67 16.48 -32.72
N LEU A 100 -12.52 15.80 -32.65
CA LEU A 100 -11.33 16.15 -33.43
C LEU A 100 -11.62 16.07 -34.93
N ARG A 101 -12.25 14.99 -35.37
CA ARG A 101 -12.61 14.75 -36.77
C ARG A 101 -13.55 15.84 -37.27
N ASP A 102 -14.61 16.14 -36.52
CA ASP A 102 -15.58 17.19 -36.83
C ASP A 102 -14.92 18.56 -36.92
N THR A 103 -14.02 18.86 -35.97
CA THR A 103 -13.26 20.12 -35.97
C THR A 103 -12.39 20.25 -37.22
N ILE A 104 -11.66 19.19 -37.59
CA ILE A 104 -10.84 19.18 -38.82
C ILE A 104 -11.72 19.34 -40.07
N GLN A 105 -12.87 18.65 -40.13
CA GLN A 105 -13.78 18.75 -41.27
C GLN A 105 -14.38 20.16 -41.41
N LYS A 106 -14.76 20.81 -40.31
CA LYS A 106 -15.24 22.21 -40.29
C LYS A 106 -14.15 23.19 -40.75
N ILE A 107 -12.91 22.98 -40.32
CA ILE A 107 -11.76 23.79 -40.76
C ILE A 107 -11.54 23.65 -42.27
N LEU A 108 -11.62 22.42 -42.81
CA LEU A 108 -11.40 22.14 -44.23
C LEU A 108 -12.55 22.64 -45.13
N SER A 109 -13.79 22.51 -44.68
CA SER A 109 -14.99 22.89 -45.44
C SER A 109 -15.28 24.40 -45.42
N ARG A 110 -14.61 25.17 -44.55
CA ARG A 110 -14.88 26.60 -44.31
C ARG A 110 -16.35 26.90 -43.98
N GLU A 111 -17.06 25.93 -43.41
CA GLU A 111 -18.43 26.15 -42.96
C GLU A 111 -18.44 27.20 -41.85
N THR A 112 -19.21 28.25 -42.06
CA THR A 112 -19.48 29.25 -41.02
C THR A 112 -20.81 28.88 -40.37
N THR A 113 -20.77 28.60 -39.08
CA THR A 113 -22.00 28.38 -38.32
C THR A 113 -22.68 29.73 -38.10
N VAL A 114 -23.99 29.79 -38.34
CA VAL A 114 -24.79 30.96 -37.98
C VAL A 114 -24.92 30.96 -36.46
N ILE A 115 -24.35 31.97 -35.83
CA ILE A 115 -24.15 31.99 -34.38
C ILE A 115 -25.10 33.01 -33.76
N ASP A 116 -25.95 32.52 -32.86
CA ASP A 116 -26.90 33.33 -32.09
C ASP A 116 -26.32 33.65 -30.69
N PRO A 117 -26.27 34.94 -30.27
CA PRO A 117 -25.82 35.38 -28.95
C PRO A 117 -26.47 34.67 -27.76
N LEU A 118 -27.71 34.17 -27.90
CA LEU A 118 -28.39 33.42 -26.85
C LEU A 118 -27.71 32.08 -26.54
N GLY A 119 -27.03 31.46 -27.52
CA GLY A 119 -26.29 30.21 -27.35
C GLY A 119 -25.07 30.35 -26.41
N ALA A 120 -24.41 31.52 -26.41
CA ALA A 120 -23.29 31.77 -25.49
C ALA A 120 -23.77 31.85 -24.03
N ILE A 121 -24.94 32.45 -23.79
CA ILE A 121 -25.51 32.56 -22.44
C ILE A 121 -25.84 31.17 -21.89
N VAL A 122 -26.43 30.31 -22.72
CA VAL A 122 -26.72 28.91 -22.33
C VAL A 122 -25.43 28.13 -22.07
N GLY A 123 -24.39 28.31 -22.90
CA GLY A 123 -23.08 27.69 -22.70
C GLY A 123 -22.41 28.11 -21.38
N VAL A 124 -22.41 29.41 -21.06
CA VAL A 124 -21.89 29.91 -19.78
C VAL A 124 -22.72 29.38 -18.60
N GLY A 125 -24.04 29.37 -18.71
CA GLY A 125 -24.93 28.80 -17.70
C GLY A 125 -24.63 27.32 -17.44
N SER A 126 -24.43 26.54 -18.50
CA SER A 126 -24.03 25.14 -18.43
C SER A 126 -22.67 24.97 -17.74
N ALA A 127 -21.68 25.78 -18.12
CA ALA A 127 -20.36 25.76 -17.50
C ALA A 127 -20.43 26.03 -15.99
N LEU A 128 -21.25 26.98 -15.53
CA LEU A 128 -21.41 27.28 -14.11
C LEU A 128 -22.03 26.12 -13.34
N VAL A 129 -23.06 25.47 -13.91
CA VAL A 129 -23.68 24.28 -13.30
C VAL A 129 -22.65 23.15 -13.21
N MET A 130 -21.95 22.84 -14.30
CA MET A 130 -20.94 21.78 -14.31
C MET A 130 -19.76 22.08 -13.39
N PHE A 131 -19.39 23.34 -13.22
CA PHE A 131 -18.35 23.73 -12.27
C PHE A 131 -18.78 23.48 -10.82
N ALA A 132 -20.04 23.76 -10.47
CA ALA A 132 -20.57 23.42 -9.15
C ALA A 132 -20.58 21.90 -8.92
N VAL A 133 -21.00 21.12 -9.92
CA VAL A 133 -20.98 19.64 -9.87
C VAL A 133 -19.55 19.11 -9.75
N TYR A 134 -18.59 19.69 -10.48
CA TYR A 134 -17.16 19.37 -10.38
C TYR A 134 -16.64 19.58 -8.95
N LEU A 135 -16.87 20.74 -8.34
CA LEU A 135 -16.39 21.04 -7.00
C LEU A 135 -16.96 20.05 -5.97
N TYR A 136 -18.25 19.74 -6.09
CA TYR A 136 -18.92 18.77 -5.24
C TYR A 136 -18.33 17.36 -5.42
N ASN A 137 -18.23 16.87 -6.65
CA ASN A 137 -17.72 15.54 -6.95
C ASN A 137 -16.22 15.40 -6.64
N ARG A 138 -15.41 16.43 -6.86
CA ARG A 138 -13.99 16.43 -6.47
C ARG A 138 -13.83 16.26 -4.95
N THR A 139 -14.64 16.99 -4.18
CA THR A 139 -14.63 16.91 -2.72
C THR A 139 -15.08 15.52 -2.26
N LEU A 140 -16.12 14.99 -2.89
CA LEU A 140 -16.67 13.68 -2.56
C LEU A 140 -15.74 12.53 -2.97
N ALA A 141 -15.08 12.63 -4.14
CA ALA A 141 -14.06 11.68 -4.61
C ALA A 141 -12.89 11.59 -3.63
N LYS A 142 -12.40 12.75 -3.14
CA LYS A 142 -11.35 12.78 -2.10
C LYS A 142 -11.81 12.15 -0.79
N LYS A 143 -13.04 12.40 -0.34
CA LYS A 143 -13.59 11.80 0.88
C LYS A 143 -13.80 10.30 0.75
N ALA A 144 -14.27 9.85 -0.41
CA ALA A 144 -14.52 8.44 -0.71
C ALA A 144 -13.25 7.68 -1.13
N GLN A 145 -12.15 8.37 -1.44
CA GLN A 145 -10.96 7.80 -2.08
C GLN A 145 -11.30 7.03 -3.37
N SER A 146 -12.37 7.41 -4.06
CA SER A 146 -12.86 6.71 -5.25
C SER A 146 -12.15 7.22 -6.51
N LYS A 147 -11.46 6.32 -7.20
CA LYS A 147 -10.82 6.59 -8.50
C LYS A 147 -11.87 6.81 -9.58
N ALA A 148 -12.96 6.03 -9.55
CA ALA A 148 -14.09 6.18 -10.45
C ALA A 148 -14.71 7.58 -10.34
N LEU A 149 -15.08 8.01 -9.12
CA LEU A 149 -15.69 9.34 -8.96
C LEU A 149 -14.69 10.47 -9.26
N LYS A 150 -13.39 10.26 -9.01
CA LYS A 150 -12.34 11.21 -9.40
C LYS A 150 -12.25 11.36 -10.92
N ALA A 151 -12.39 10.26 -11.67
CA ALA A 151 -12.46 10.28 -13.13
C ALA A 151 -13.69 11.07 -13.61
N ALA A 152 -14.90 10.80 -13.08
CA ALA A 152 -16.09 11.59 -13.38
C ALA A 152 -15.94 13.08 -13.01
N ALA A 153 -15.26 13.40 -11.91
CA ALA A 153 -15.00 14.80 -11.57
C ALA A 153 -14.06 15.46 -12.60
N LYS A 154 -13.02 14.77 -13.09
CA LYS A 154 -12.16 15.30 -14.16
C LYS A 154 -12.94 15.50 -15.46
N ASP A 155 -13.83 14.58 -15.78
CA ASP A 155 -14.74 14.67 -16.93
C ASP A 155 -15.66 15.90 -16.83
N ASN A 156 -16.33 16.07 -15.68
CA ASN A 156 -17.12 17.28 -15.39
C ASN A 156 -16.31 18.58 -15.60
N LEU A 157 -15.02 18.59 -15.22
CA LEU A 157 -14.15 19.76 -15.43
C LEU A 157 -13.82 19.97 -16.91
N SER A 158 -13.56 18.89 -17.66
CA SER A 158 -13.38 18.96 -19.11
C SER A 158 -14.60 19.62 -19.74
N ASP A 159 -15.80 19.28 -19.27
CA ASP A 159 -17.06 19.82 -19.79
C ASP A 159 -17.29 21.31 -19.47
N VAL A 160 -16.81 21.78 -18.32
CA VAL A 160 -16.74 23.22 -18.00
C VAL A 160 -15.85 23.94 -19.01
N VAL A 161 -14.67 23.39 -19.30
CA VAL A 161 -13.74 23.98 -20.27
C VAL A 161 -14.34 23.99 -21.67
N THR A 162 -14.99 22.90 -22.08
CA THR A 162 -15.72 22.79 -23.35
C THR A 162 -16.82 23.84 -23.44
N SER A 163 -17.72 23.91 -22.44
CA SER A 163 -18.85 24.84 -22.43
C SER A 163 -18.40 26.32 -22.43
N LEU A 164 -17.34 26.66 -21.68
CA LEU A 164 -16.74 28.00 -21.70
C LEU A 164 -16.07 28.31 -23.04
N GLY A 165 -15.33 27.36 -23.59
CA GLY A 165 -14.68 27.52 -24.88
C GLY A 165 -15.71 27.75 -25.98
N THR A 166 -16.77 26.95 -26.04
CA THR A 166 -17.91 27.15 -26.96
C THR A 166 -18.53 28.54 -26.79
N SER A 167 -18.68 29.01 -25.55
CA SER A 167 -19.22 30.36 -25.29
C SER A 167 -18.30 31.48 -25.79
N VAL A 168 -16.98 31.33 -25.60
CA VAL A 168 -15.97 32.27 -26.12
C VAL A 168 -15.95 32.26 -27.65
N ALA A 169 -16.05 31.07 -28.26
CA ALA A 169 -16.12 30.90 -29.70
C ALA A 169 -17.35 31.59 -30.31
N ILE A 170 -18.53 31.40 -29.69
CA ILE A 170 -19.78 32.08 -30.06
C ILE A 170 -19.61 33.60 -29.96
N GLY A 171 -19.07 34.10 -28.85
CA GLY A 171 -18.82 35.53 -28.64
C GLY A 171 -17.83 36.13 -29.63
N ALA A 172 -16.74 35.43 -29.94
CA ALA A 172 -15.73 35.88 -30.89
C ALA A 172 -16.25 35.88 -32.34
N SER A 173 -17.07 34.89 -32.71
CA SER A 173 -17.70 34.87 -34.03
C SER A 173 -18.72 36.00 -34.22
N ALA A 174 -19.46 36.37 -33.15
CA ALA A 174 -20.33 37.55 -33.17
C ALA A 174 -19.57 38.86 -33.41
N LEU A 175 -18.26 38.89 -33.10
CA LEU A 175 -17.35 40.00 -33.38
C LEU A 175 -16.62 39.87 -34.75
N ASN A 176 -17.08 38.98 -35.63
CA ASN A 176 -16.48 38.65 -36.94
C ASN A 176 -15.07 38.01 -36.88
N TYR A 177 -14.76 37.26 -35.81
CA TYR A 177 -13.51 36.47 -35.70
C TYR A 177 -13.78 34.95 -35.73
N PRO A 178 -14.20 34.36 -36.87
CA PRO A 178 -14.55 32.94 -36.97
C PRO A 178 -13.37 31.98 -36.77
N ILE A 179 -12.13 32.46 -36.91
CA ILE A 179 -10.91 31.66 -36.66
C ILE A 179 -10.80 31.26 -35.18
N VAL A 180 -11.37 32.06 -34.27
CA VAL A 180 -11.31 31.80 -32.82
C VAL A 180 -12.08 30.53 -32.46
N ASP A 181 -13.21 30.25 -33.12
CA ASP A 181 -13.98 29.02 -32.93
C ASP A 181 -13.14 27.77 -33.21
N GLN A 182 -12.41 27.78 -34.32
CA GLN A 182 -11.53 26.69 -34.73
C GLN A 182 -10.37 26.47 -33.75
N LEU A 183 -9.73 27.55 -33.28
CA LEU A 183 -8.65 27.46 -32.29
C LEU A 183 -9.15 26.91 -30.95
N VAL A 184 -10.31 27.38 -30.50
CA VAL A 184 -10.90 26.95 -29.24
C VAL A 184 -11.32 25.48 -29.30
N ALA A 185 -11.91 25.03 -30.42
CA ALA A 185 -12.25 23.62 -30.62
C ALA A 185 -11.02 22.69 -30.58
N ILE A 186 -9.89 23.10 -31.17
CA ILE A 186 -8.62 22.36 -31.09
C ILE A 186 -8.13 22.24 -29.64
N VAL A 187 -8.16 23.35 -28.90
CA VAL A 187 -7.73 23.36 -27.49
C VAL A 187 -8.61 22.46 -26.64
N ILE A 188 -9.94 22.55 -26.77
CA ILE A 188 -10.90 21.69 -26.07
C ILE A 188 -10.60 20.21 -26.34
N THR A 189 -10.46 19.86 -27.63
CA THR A 189 -10.20 18.48 -28.05
C THR A 189 -8.93 17.92 -27.42
N PHE A 190 -7.87 18.74 -27.35
CA PHE A 190 -6.63 18.35 -26.68
C PHE A 190 -6.84 18.09 -25.17
N PHE A 191 -7.61 18.93 -24.48
CA PHE A 191 -7.93 18.73 -23.06
C PHE A 191 -8.73 17.44 -22.81
N ILE A 192 -9.71 17.13 -23.66
CA ILE A 192 -10.51 15.89 -23.58
C ILE A 192 -9.58 14.68 -23.73
N LEU A 193 -8.79 14.63 -24.81
CA LEU A 193 -7.89 13.51 -25.09
C LEU A 193 -6.83 13.34 -24.01
N LYS A 194 -6.28 14.45 -23.47
CA LYS A 194 -5.32 14.40 -22.36
C LYS A 194 -5.96 13.85 -21.08
N THR A 195 -7.19 14.24 -20.79
CA THR A 195 -7.92 13.76 -19.62
C THR A 195 -8.24 12.27 -19.75
N ALA A 196 -8.71 11.83 -20.91
CA ALA A 196 -8.93 10.41 -21.22
C ALA A 196 -7.64 9.59 -21.06
N TYR A 197 -6.52 10.09 -21.58
CA TYR A 197 -5.21 9.46 -21.45
C TYR A 197 -4.77 9.33 -19.99
N ASP A 198 -4.93 10.38 -19.18
CA ASP A 198 -4.56 10.32 -17.76
C ASP A 198 -5.38 9.29 -16.99
N ILE A 199 -6.69 9.22 -17.24
CA ILE A 199 -7.57 8.21 -16.62
C ILE A 199 -7.20 6.81 -17.10
N PHE A 200 -6.90 6.65 -18.39
CA PHE A 200 -6.49 5.37 -18.98
C PHE A 200 -5.21 4.83 -18.34
N ILE A 201 -4.16 5.66 -18.23
CA ILE A 201 -2.89 5.26 -17.61
C ILE A 201 -3.07 4.98 -16.12
N GLU A 202 -3.78 5.85 -15.38
CA GLU A 202 -4.04 5.65 -13.95
C GLU A 202 -4.82 4.33 -13.68
N SER A 203 -5.82 4.02 -14.52
CA SER A 203 -6.62 2.79 -14.40
C SER A 203 -5.84 1.55 -14.82
N SER A 204 -5.07 1.64 -15.92
CA SER A 204 -4.23 0.53 -16.40
C SER A 204 -3.13 0.18 -15.41
N PHE A 205 -2.47 1.20 -14.83
CA PHE A 205 -1.48 1.03 -13.78
C PHE A 205 -2.06 0.32 -12.56
N SER A 206 -3.27 0.69 -12.12
CA SER A 206 -3.97 0.00 -11.03
C SER A 206 -4.29 -1.45 -11.37
N LEU A 207 -4.84 -1.70 -12.57
CA LEU A 207 -5.25 -3.03 -13.01
C LEU A 207 -4.07 -3.99 -13.19
N SER A 208 -2.91 -3.47 -13.58
CA SER A 208 -1.65 -4.23 -13.69
C SER A 208 -0.94 -4.45 -12.34
N ASP A 209 -1.60 -4.16 -11.21
CA ASP A 209 -1.02 -4.22 -9.87
C ASP A 209 0.18 -3.27 -9.66
N GLY A 210 0.22 -2.16 -10.40
CA GLY A 210 1.18 -1.09 -10.17
C GLY A 210 0.96 -0.40 -8.83
N PHE A 211 2.05 -0.02 -8.16
CA PHE A 211 2.01 0.59 -6.83
C PHE A 211 3.08 1.68 -6.68
N ASP A 212 2.83 2.63 -5.78
CA ASP A 212 3.72 3.76 -5.51
C ASP A 212 4.92 3.31 -4.65
N GLU A 213 6.12 3.32 -5.24
CA GLU A 213 7.35 2.94 -4.55
C GLU A 213 7.66 3.86 -3.35
N SER A 214 7.28 5.14 -3.42
CA SER A 214 7.52 6.08 -2.31
C SER A 214 6.70 5.74 -1.06
N LEU A 215 5.58 5.03 -1.21
CA LEU A 215 4.84 4.47 -0.08
C LEU A 215 5.53 3.24 0.49
N LEU A 216 6.08 2.36 -0.36
CA LEU A 216 6.82 1.17 0.09
C LEU A 216 8.06 1.55 0.90
N ASP A 217 8.74 2.64 0.56
CA ASP A 217 9.87 3.16 1.34
C ASP A 217 9.43 3.63 2.73
N LYS A 218 8.27 4.27 2.83
CA LYS A 218 7.70 4.70 4.12
C LYS A 218 7.29 3.51 4.98
N TYR A 219 6.68 2.49 4.37
CA TYR A 219 6.32 1.26 5.07
C TYR A 219 7.56 0.56 5.60
N LYS A 220 8.60 0.42 4.76
CA LYS A 220 9.89 -0.13 5.16
C LYS A 220 10.49 0.58 6.36
N ALA A 221 10.55 1.91 6.32
CA ALA A 221 11.10 2.71 7.40
C ALA A 221 10.34 2.46 8.71
N ALA A 222 9.01 2.49 8.67
CA ALA A 222 8.18 2.26 9.85
C ALA A 222 8.31 0.82 10.41
N ILE A 223 8.38 -0.19 9.53
CA ILE A 223 8.55 -1.60 9.95
C ILE A 223 9.92 -1.82 10.63
N LEU A 224 10.97 -1.17 10.13
CA LEU A 224 12.32 -1.29 10.69
C LEU A 224 12.48 -0.59 12.06
N GLU A 225 11.52 0.25 12.47
CA GLU A 225 11.49 0.81 13.83
C GLU A 225 11.01 -0.20 14.88
N LEU A 226 10.35 -1.29 14.46
CA LEU A 226 9.88 -2.32 15.38
C LEU A 226 11.04 -3.18 15.88
N PRO A 227 11.12 -3.46 17.20
CA PRO A 227 12.16 -4.32 17.74
C PRO A 227 12.03 -5.73 17.15
N LYS A 228 13.16 -6.45 17.07
CA LYS A 228 13.26 -7.83 16.57
C LYS A 228 13.05 -8.01 15.06
N VAL A 229 12.66 -6.97 14.32
CA VAL A 229 12.73 -6.95 12.85
C VAL A 229 14.14 -6.55 12.43
N SER A 230 14.88 -7.47 11.81
CA SER A 230 16.26 -7.21 11.38
C SER A 230 16.32 -6.57 10.00
N ARG A 231 15.44 -7.01 9.09
CA ARG A 231 15.42 -6.51 7.71
C ARG A 231 14.04 -6.67 7.10
N VAL A 232 13.68 -5.76 6.20
CA VAL A 232 12.57 -5.95 5.26
C VAL A 232 13.18 -6.41 3.93
N LYS A 233 13.00 -7.69 3.60
CA LYS A 233 13.64 -8.34 2.44
C LYS A 233 12.94 -7.94 1.14
N SER A 234 11.62 -7.96 1.12
CA SER A 234 10.82 -7.55 -0.03
C SER A 234 9.45 -7.03 0.39
N GLN A 235 8.87 -6.19 -0.45
CA GLN A 235 7.52 -5.64 -0.29
C GLN A 235 6.85 -5.61 -1.65
N ARG A 236 5.56 -5.95 -1.70
CA ARG A 236 4.74 -5.84 -2.90
C ARG A 236 3.41 -5.23 -2.51
N GLY A 237 3.18 -4.01 -2.96
CA GLY A 237 1.89 -3.34 -2.80
C GLY A 237 1.03 -3.53 -4.04
N ARG A 238 -0.29 -3.50 -3.86
CA ARG A 238 -1.28 -3.42 -4.94
C ARG A 238 -2.53 -2.71 -4.45
N THR A 239 -3.29 -2.13 -5.38
CA THR A 239 -4.56 -1.46 -5.05
C THR A 239 -5.75 -2.18 -5.66
N TYR A 240 -6.79 -2.38 -4.87
CA TYR A 240 -8.09 -2.85 -5.33
C TYR A 240 -9.09 -1.72 -5.11
N GLY A 241 -9.31 -0.90 -6.14
CA GLY A 241 -10.04 0.37 -6.01
C GLY A 241 -9.35 1.31 -5.03
N SER A 242 -9.99 1.57 -3.89
CA SER A 242 -9.47 2.42 -2.80
C SER A 242 -8.72 1.67 -1.69
N ASN A 243 -8.70 0.34 -1.72
CA ASN A 243 -8.08 -0.48 -0.68
C ASN A 243 -6.65 -0.87 -1.08
N ILE A 244 -5.69 -0.68 -0.17
CA ILE A 244 -4.29 -1.09 -0.35
C ILE A 244 -4.08 -2.48 0.24
N TYR A 245 -3.47 -3.36 -0.54
CA TYR A 245 -3.04 -4.69 -0.11
C TYR A 245 -1.51 -4.74 -0.16
N LEU A 246 -0.90 -5.30 0.87
CA LEU A 246 0.55 -5.34 1.01
C LEU A 246 1.01 -6.75 1.36
N ASP A 247 1.88 -7.32 0.54
CA ASP A 247 2.66 -8.50 0.94
C ASP A 247 4.04 -8.01 1.39
N VAL A 248 4.50 -8.43 2.57
CA VAL A 248 5.83 -8.08 3.10
C VAL A 248 6.57 -9.31 3.58
N VAL A 249 7.85 -9.39 3.24
CA VAL A 249 8.77 -10.39 3.77
C VAL A 249 9.71 -9.70 4.74
N ILE A 250 9.63 -10.08 6.01
CA ILE A 250 10.51 -9.59 7.07
C ILE A 250 11.46 -10.69 7.53
N GLU A 251 12.68 -10.29 7.88
CA GLU A 251 13.66 -11.16 8.50
C GLU A 251 13.76 -10.87 9.98
N MET A 252 13.79 -11.94 10.77
CA MET A 252 13.88 -11.88 12.22
C MET A 252 14.89 -12.89 12.72
N ASN A 253 15.31 -12.75 13.98
CA ASN A 253 16.24 -13.69 14.58
C ASN A 253 15.69 -15.14 14.52
N PRO A 254 16.45 -16.12 13.98
CA PRO A 254 16.02 -17.53 13.88
C PRO A 254 15.69 -18.18 15.22
N ASP A 255 16.14 -17.59 16.31
CA ASP A 255 15.83 -18.06 17.65
C ASP A 255 14.39 -17.79 18.06
N LEU A 256 13.69 -16.83 17.48
CA LEU A 256 12.34 -16.51 17.95
C LEU A 256 11.42 -17.72 17.77
N SER A 257 10.64 -18.01 18.81
CA SER A 257 9.58 -19.01 18.69
C SER A 257 8.52 -18.53 17.69
N VAL A 258 7.75 -19.47 17.12
CA VAL A 258 6.64 -19.15 16.21
C VAL A 258 5.62 -18.21 16.87
N TYR A 259 5.43 -18.33 18.18
CA TYR A 259 4.55 -17.44 18.94
C TYR A 259 5.09 -16.01 19.01
N GLU A 260 6.39 -15.85 19.30
CA GLU A 260 7.01 -14.53 19.38
C GLU A 260 7.08 -13.85 18.01
N SER A 261 7.42 -14.59 16.95
CA SER A 261 7.43 -14.01 15.60
C SER A 261 6.03 -13.60 15.16
N HIS A 262 5.00 -14.41 15.44
CA HIS A 262 3.62 -14.06 15.14
C HIS A 262 3.13 -12.80 15.90
N ALA A 263 3.53 -12.63 17.16
CA ALA A 263 3.20 -11.42 17.90
C ALA A 263 3.77 -10.16 17.22
N ILE A 264 5.01 -10.24 16.70
CA ILE A 264 5.60 -9.12 15.95
C ILE A 264 4.90 -8.92 14.59
N THR A 265 4.44 -9.98 13.92
CA THR A 265 3.66 -9.81 12.68
C THR A 265 2.35 -9.05 12.94
N GLU A 266 1.66 -9.31 14.05
CA GLU A 266 0.46 -8.56 14.46
C GLU A 266 0.77 -7.09 14.75
N GLU A 267 1.93 -6.79 15.35
CA GLU A 267 2.38 -5.41 15.55
C GLU A 267 2.66 -4.69 14.21
N VAL A 268 3.34 -5.37 13.27
CA VAL A 268 3.56 -4.87 11.90
C VAL A 268 2.23 -4.58 11.20
N GLU A 269 1.28 -5.50 11.27
CA GLU A 269 -0.04 -5.32 10.68
C GLU A 269 -0.79 -4.13 11.29
N GLY A 270 -0.79 -4.04 12.63
CA GLY A 270 -1.45 -2.98 13.37
C GLY A 270 -0.86 -1.61 13.05
N LEU A 271 0.46 -1.51 12.95
CA LEU A 271 1.19 -0.30 12.57
C LEU A 271 0.76 0.17 11.17
N LEU A 272 0.82 -0.71 10.18
CA LEU A 272 0.51 -0.40 8.79
C LEU A 272 -0.97 -0.04 8.59
N LYS A 273 -1.89 -0.77 9.24
CA LYS A 273 -3.33 -0.48 9.23
C LYS A 273 -3.63 0.90 9.82
N LYS A 274 -3.03 1.25 10.97
CA LYS A 274 -3.34 2.51 11.69
C LYS A 274 -2.66 3.74 11.09
N GLN A 275 -1.38 3.65 10.75
CA GLN A 275 -0.59 4.80 10.32
C GLN A 275 -0.73 5.08 8.82
N PHE A 276 -0.87 4.04 8.01
CA PHE A 276 -0.85 4.16 6.55
C PHE A 276 -2.18 3.77 5.89
N GLY A 277 -3.14 3.24 6.64
CA GLY A 277 -4.45 2.86 6.10
C GLY A 277 -4.38 1.65 5.16
N VAL A 278 -3.38 0.79 5.31
CA VAL A 278 -3.30 -0.47 4.55
C VAL A 278 -4.49 -1.35 4.96
N PHE A 279 -5.22 -1.86 3.97
CA PHE A 279 -6.48 -2.57 4.20
C PHE A 279 -6.23 -4.02 4.63
N ASP A 280 -5.34 -4.71 3.94
CA ASP A 280 -5.01 -6.12 4.18
C ASP A 280 -3.51 -6.34 3.96
N ILE A 281 -2.91 -7.16 4.81
CA ILE A 281 -1.45 -7.29 4.90
C ILE A 281 -1.13 -8.76 5.10
N ASP A 282 -0.23 -9.30 4.27
CA ASP A 282 0.34 -10.64 4.46
C ASP A 282 1.81 -10.48 4.86
N VAL A 283 2.14 -10.93 6.07
CA VAL A 283 3.50 -10.84 6.62
C VAL A 283 4.14 -12.23 6.61
N HIS A 284 5.09 -12.42 5.70
CA HIS A 284 5.92 -13.62 5.69
C HIS A 284 7.19 -13.39 6.52
N VAL A 285 7.46 -14.30 7.47
CA VAL A 285 8.65 -14.24 8.32
C VAL A 285 9.69 -15.22 7.80
N GLU A 286 10.88 -14.71 7.50
CA GLU A 286 12.06 -15.51 7.22
C GLU A 286 13.08 -15.40 8.36
N PRO A 287 13.85 -16.46 8.66
CA PRO A 287 14.97 -16.35 9.57
C PRO A 287 16.09 -15.51 8.93
N SER A 288 16.64 -14.57 9.69
CA SER A 288 17.88 -13.91 9.31
C SER A 288 19.04 -14.92 9.27
N SER A 289 20.09 -14.61 8.53
CA SER A 289 21.33 -15.38 8.60
C SER A 289 21.82 -15.51 10.04
N ILE A 290 22.24 -16.71 10.43
CA ILE A 290 22.90 -16.94 11.71
C ILE A 290 24.20 -16.13 11.70
N PRO A 291 24.45 -15.24 12.67
CA PRO A 291 25.71 -14.51 12.76
C PRO A 291 26.90 -15.46 12.74
N GLU A 292 28.02 -15.07 12.15
CA GLU A 292 29.21 -15.92 12.05
C GLU A 292 29.69 -16.40 13.42
N ASP A 293 29.59 -15.54 14.45
CA ASP A 293 29.88 -15.86 15.85
C ASP A 293 29.05 -17.01 16.44
N GLU A 294 27.96 -17.38 15.76
CA GLU A 294 26.98 -18.35 16.20
C GLU A 294 27.04 -19.65 15.37
N LEU A 295 28.02 -19.76 14.48
CA LEU A 295 28.49 -21.03 13.93
C LEU A 295 29.09 -21.89 15.05
N ILE A 296 28.90 -23.20 15.00
CA ILE A 296 29.28 -24.13 16.08
C ILE A 296 30.74 -23.96 16.52
N GLU A 297 31.68 -23.83 15.57
CA GLU A 297 33.11 -23.65 15.85
C GLU A 297 33.42 -22.36 16.62
N ASN A 298 32.66 -21.29 16.35
CA ASN A 298 32.82 -20.00 17.03
C ASN A 298 32.12 -20.00 18.38
N VAL A 299 30.95 -20.63 18.48
CA VAL A 299 30.24 -20.86 19.75
C VAL A 299 31.12 -21.66 20.71
N GLU A 300 31.82 -22.69 20.23
CA GLU A 300 32.75 -23.46 21.06
C GLU A 300 33.84 -22.60 21.67
N LYS A 301 34.54 -21.80 20.85
CA LYS A 301 35.56 -20.85 21.32
C LYS A 301 35.00 -19.80 22.27
N LYS A 302 33.78 -19.32 22.00
CA LYS A 302 33.08 -18.32 22.81
C LYS A 302 32.71 -18.87 24.18
N LEU A 303 32.09 -20.05 24.24
CA LEU A 303 31.69 -20.68 25.48
C LEU A 303 32.89 -21.19 26.30
N LEU A 304 33.94 -21.69 25.64
CA LEU A 304 35.22 -21.96 26.29
C LEU A 304 35.77 -20.71 27.00
N THR A 305 35.72 -19.57 26.31
CA THR A 305 36.15 -18.28 26.85
C THR A 305 35.29 -17.86 28.03
N TYR A 306 33.97 -18.03 27.94
CA TYR A 306 33.04 -17.70 29.02
C TYR A 306 33.20 -18.59 30.24
N GLU A 307 33.45 -19.88 30.07
CA GLU A 307 33.82 -20.77 31.18
C GLU A 307 35.08 -20.25 31.89
N LYS A 308 36.15 -19.92 31.15
CA LYS A 308 37.38 -19.35 31.75
C LYS A 308 37.11 -18.06 32.52
N ARG A 309 36.27 -17.16 31.99
CA ARG A 309 35.88 -15.91 32.68
C ARG A 309 35.15 -16.17 33.99
N LEU A 310 34.22 -17.13 34.01
CA LEU A 310 33.50 -17.51 35.22
C LEU A 310 34.45 -18.01 36.31
N TYR A 311 35.46 -18.84 35.99
CA TYR A 311 36.46 -19.24 36.99
C TYR A 311 37.40 -18.11 37.41
N ALA A 312 37.69 -17.16 36.51
CA ALA A 312 38.44 -15.95 36.82
C ALA A 312 37.61 -14.89 37.58
N LYS A 313 36.38 -15.23 37.97
CA LYS A 313 35.41 -14.36 38.64
C LYS A 313 35.01 -13.10 37.88
N GLN A 314 34.99 -13.19 36.55
CA GLN A 314 34.60 -12.10 35.66
C GLN A 314 33.19 -12.33 35.11
N GLU A 315 32.42 -11.25 34.99
CA GLU A 315 31.12 -11.27 34.28
C GLU A 315 30.09 -12.26 34.85
N PHE A 316 30.13 -12.58 36.15
CA PHE A 316 29.20 -13.52 36.79
C PHE A 316 27.73 -13.12 36.62
N ASP A 317 27.41 -11.83 36.83
CA ASP A 317 26.03 -11.34 36.79
C ASP A 317 25.40 -11.49 35.41
N THR A 318 26.23 -11.37 34.36
CA THR A 318 25.78 -11.44 32.96
C THR A 318 25.80 -12.86 32.42
N LEU A 319 26.84 -13.64 32.73
CA LEU A 319 27.05 -14.99 32.19
C LEU A 319 26.30 -16.08 32.96
N LEU A 320 25.92 -15.88 34.22
CA LEU A 320 25.05 -16.82 34.95
C LEU A 320 23.59 -16.39 34.83
N ALA A 321 22.73 -17.32 34.45
CA ALA A 321 21.28 -17.10 34.47
C ALA A 321 20.79 -16.92 35.91
N ASP A 322 19.69 -16.18 36.10
CA ASP A 322 19.16 -15.92 37.44
C ASP A 322 18.68 -17.19 38.16
N ASN A 323 18.29 -18.20 37.40
CA ASN A 323 17.93 -19.53 37.88
C ASN A 323 19.10 -20.54 37.84
N TYR A 324 20.35 -20.06 37.84
CA TYR A 324 21.52 -20.92 37.79
C TYR A 324 21.59 -21.88 38.99
N THR A 325 21.92 -23.14 38.70
CA THR A 325 22.11 -24.19 39.71
C THR A 325 23.43 -24.94 39.46
N LEU A 326 24.23 -25.08 40.51
CA LEU A 326 25.41 -25.93 40.57
C LEU A 326 25.09 -27.17 41.41
N ILE A 327 25.44 -28.36 40.94
CA ILE A 327 25.50 -29.59 41.74
C ILE A 327 26.96 -29.98 41.89
N ASP A 328 27.47 -30.00 43.12
CA ASP A 328 28.84 -30.45 43.39
C ASP A 328 28.97 -31.98 43.37
N ASP A 329 30.20 -32.47 43.53
CA ASP A 329 30.51 -33.90 43.50
C ASP A 329 29.92 -34.69 44.68
N THR A 330 29.54 -34.00 45.76
CA THR A 330 28.84 -34.57 46.92
C THR A 330 27.32 -34.54 46.75
N GLY A 331 26.81 -33.93 45.69
CA GLY A 331 25.39 -33.82 45.38
C GLY A 331 24.67 -32.63 46.05
N HIS A 332 25.40 -31.70 46.68
CA HIS A 332 24.79 -30.48 47.23
C HIS A 332 24.52 -29.49 46.10
N GLN A 333 23.39 -28.79 46.22
CA GLN A 333 22.98 -27.76 45.27
C GLN A 333 23.40 -26.39 45.77
N HIS A 334 24.02 -25.60 44.90
CA HIS A 334 24.41 -24.22 45.17
C HIS A 334 23.74 -23.31 44.14
N HIS A 335 23.19 -22.19 44.59
CA HIS A 335 22.53 -21.20 43.72
C HIS A 335 23.43 -19.99 43.45
N LYS A 336 23.09 -19.18 42.42
CA LYS A 336 23.88 -18.00 41.97
C LYS A 336 24.42 -17.13 43.12
N ALA A 337 23.64 -16.90 44.18
CA ALA A 337 24.03 -16.07 45.32
C ALA A 337 25.12 -16.67 46.23
N GLU A 338 25.27 -18.01 46.24
CA GLU A 338 26.17 -18.75 47.13
C GLU A 338 27.53 -19.04 46.46
N LEU A 339 27.64 -18.81 45.14
CA LEU A 339 28.78 -19.20 44.30
C LEU A 339 29.94 -18.20 44.26
N ILE A 340 29.82 -17.02 44.87
CA ILE A 340 30.84 -15.96 44.80
C ILE A 340 32.17 -16.39 45.46
N GLU A 341 32.13 -17.39 46.34
CA GLU A 341 33.30 -17.88 47.08
C GLU A 341 33.87 -19.21 46.57
N ALA A 342 33.10 -20.04 45.86
CA ALA A 342 33.47 -21.44 45.59
C ALA A 342 34.37 -21.66 44.35
N LEU A 343 34.32 -20.79 43.34
CA LEU A 343 35.08 -20.96 42.09
C LEU A 343 36.31 -20.04 42.08
N ALA A 344 37.46 -20.52 42.55
CA ALA A 344 38.72 -19.76 42.46
C ALA A 344 39.88 -20.68 42.05
N SER A 345 40.41 -20.45 40.85
CA SER A 345 41.69 -21.02 40.42
C SER A 345 42.39 -20.04 39.46
N ASP A 346 43.66 -19.72 39.76
CA ASP A 346 44.43 -18.70 39.04
C ASP A 346 44.96 -19.18 37.67
N GLN A 347 44.90 -20.49 37.38
CA GLN A 347 45.22 -21.05 36.05
C GLN A 347 44.31 -22.23 35.71
N VAL A 348 43.31 -21.96 34.88
CA VAL A 348 42.34 -22.98 34.45
C VAL A 348 42.76 -23.55 33.09
N GLN A 349 43.30 -24.77 33.10
CA GLN A 349 43.51 -25.56 31.90
C GLN A 349 42.46 -26.67 31.81
N PHE A 350 41.44 -26.44 30.98
CA PHE A 350 40.46 -27.47 30.65
C PHE A 350 41.09 -28.54 29.76
N GLN A 351 40.94 -29.80 30.14
CA GLN A 351 41.27 -30.96 29.31
C GLN A 351 40.00 -31.55 28.71
N ASN A 352 40.09 -32.20 27.54
CA ASN A 352 38.97 -32.88 26.87
C ASN A 352 37.70 -32.03 26.78
N PHE A 353 37.84 -30.77 26.34
CA PHE A 353 36.69 -29.89 26.15
C PHE A 353 35.87 -30.39 24.95
N GLU A 354 34.63 -30.76 25.22
CA GLU A 354 33.66 -31.25 24.24
C GLU A 354 32.41 -30.37 24.31
N LEU A 355 31.92 -29.94 23.15
CA LEU A 355 30.66 -29.24 23.01
C LEU A 355 29.67 -30.10 22.22
N GLU A 356 28.53 -30.39 22.83
CA GLU A 356 27.41 -31.07 22.22
C GLU A 356 26.24 -30.08 22.01
N SER A 357 25.75 -30.00 20.77
CA SER A 357 24.65 -29.11 20.43
C SER A 357 23.30 -29.79 20.63
N ILE A 358 22.67 -29.55 21.78
CA ILE A 358 21.31 -30.05 22.09
C ILE A 358 20.25 -29.36 21.21
N SER A 359 20.39 -28.05 21.00
CA SER A 359 19.58 -27.28 20.05
C SER A 359 20.38 -26.07 19.54
N GLN A 360 19.81 -25.27 18.62
CA GLN A 360 20.43 -24.00 18.22
C GLN A 360 20.72 -23.09 19.42
N LYS A 361 19.81 -23.08 20.41
CA LYS A 361 19.90 -22.24 21.61
C LYS A 361 20.53 -22.90 22.81
N THR A 362 20.77 -24.20 22.79
CA THR A 362 21.20 -24.93 23.98
C THR A 362 22.42 -25.76 23.65
N LYS A 363 23.53 -25.50 24.34
CA LYS A 363 24.77 -26.26 24.24
C LYS A 363 25.05 -26.95 25.57
N LEU A 364 25.45 -28.21 25.49
CA LEU A 364 26.00 -28.96 26.59
C LEU A 364 27.52 -28.95 26.42
N ILE A 365 28.24 -28.56 27.45
CA ILE A 365 29.70 -28.53 27.45
C ILE A 365 30.18 -29.53 28.49
N ARG A 366 31.19 -30.31 28.13
CA ARG A 366 31.87 -31.21 29.05
C ARG A 366 33.37 -30.93 29.00
N TYR A 367 34.03 -30.91 30.15
CA TYR A 367 35.48 -30.81 30.24
C TYR A 367 36.00 -31.44 31.53
N GLU A 368 37.30 -31.66 31.59
CA GLU A 368 38.01 -32.12 32.78
C GLU A 368 38.83 -30.98 33.39
N LEU A 369 38.75 -30.83 34.70
CA LEU A 369 39.52 -29.87 35.50
C LEU A 369 39.79 -30.50 36.88
N ASP A 370 41.02 -30.39 37.39
CA ASP A 370 41.41 -30.87 38.72
C ASP A 370 41.00 -32.33 39.04
N GLY A 371 41.02 -33.22 38.04
CA GLY A 371 40.63 -34.62 38.19
C GLY A 371 39.12 -34.87 38.29
N GLN A 372 38.30 -33.85 38.03
CA GLN A 372 36.84 -33.91 38.03
C GLN A 372 36.29 -33.67 36.62
N ILE A 373 35.11 -34.25 36.35
CA ILE A 373 34.36 -34.03 35.12
C ILE A 373 33.33 -32.94 35.39
N HIS A 374 33.40 -31.89 34.59
CA HIS A 374 32.51 -30.75 34.64
C HIS A 374 31.55 -30.82 33.46
N THR A 375 30.26 -30.66 33.73
CA THR A 375 29.21 -30.62 32.71
C THR A 375 28.38 -29.35 32.88
N SER A 376 28.30 -28.53 31.83
CA SER A 376 27.63 -27.23 31.84
C SER A 376 26.53 -27.17 30.78
N LEU A 377 25.35 -26.66 31.16
CA LEU A 377 24.31 -26.33 30.20
C LEU A 377 24.28 -24.82 29.95
N TRP A 378 24.53 -24.43 28.71
CA TRP A 378 24.47 -23.06 28.25
C TRP A 378 23.23 -22.85 27.38
N ARG A 379 22.49 -21.76 27.63
CA ARG A 379 21.29 -21.40 26.88
C ARG A 379 21.39 -19.97 26.36
N ARG A 380 21.05 -19.78 25.07
CA ARG A 380 20.97 -18.48 24.40
C ARG A 380 19.52 -18.00 24.38
N HIS A 381 19.29 -16.80 24.92
CA HIS A 381 18.10 -16.02 24.63
C HIS A 381 18.48 -14.87 23.72
N GLU A 382 18.91 -13.74 24.27
CA GLU A 382 19.61 -12.67 23.52
C GLU A 382 21.13 -12.87 23.57
N HIS A 383 21.63 -13.38 24.70
CA HIS A 383 23.03 -13.70 24.94
C HIS A 383 23.15 -15.11 25.56
N TRP A 384 24.35 -15.71 25.51
CA TRP A 384 24.62 -17.02 26.11
C TRP A 384 24.76 -16.89 27.63
N GLN A 385 24.01 -17.69 28.36
CA GLN A 385 24.11 -17.78 29.81
C GLN A 385 24.22 -19.23 30.26
N LYS A 386 25.00 -19.47 31.31
CA LYS A 386 25.11 -20.75 31.99
C LYS A 386 23.91 -20.91 32.91
N VAL A 387 23.12 -21.95 32.68
CA VAL A 387 21.88 -22.22 33.43
C VAL A 387 22.10 -23.34 34.44
N PHE A 388 23.02 -24.25 34.15
CA PHE A 388 23.28 -25.40 35.00
C PHE A 388 24.75 -25.80 34.94
N HIS A 389 25.27 -26.30 36.06
CA HIS A 389 26.58 -26.92 36.14
C HIS A 389 26.55 -28.14 37.07
N GLN A 390 27.24 -29.20 36.68
CA GLN A 390 27.43 -30.37 37.50
C GLN A 390 28.91 -30.75 37.53
N ILE A 391 29.40 -31.05 38.72
CA ILE A 391 30.74 -31.55 38.97
C ILE A 391 30.60 -33.03 39.36
N THR A 392 31.42 -33.88 38.77
CA THR A 392 31.42 -35.32 39.05
C THR A 392 32.85 -35.79 39.23
N SER A 393 33.16 -36.44 40.36
CA SER A 393 34.50 -37.00 40.57
C SER A 393 34.80 -38.09 39.53
N LYS A 394 35.97 -38.04 38.91
CA LYS A 394 36.45 -39.09 38.02
C LYS A 394 36.89 -40.26 38.89
N GLN A 395 36.00 -41.23 39.14
CA GLN A 395 36.40 -42.46 39.82
C GLN A 395 37.42 -43.19 38.94
N GLU A 396 38.64 -43.35 39.44
CA GLU A 396 39.61 -44.31 38.88
C GLU A 396 38.97 -45.69 38.97
N LYS A 397 38.78 -46.33 37.81
CA LYS A 397 38.23 -47.67 37.71
C LYS A 397 39.30 -48.72 37.92
#